data_AF-A0A815M190-F1
#
_entry.id   AF-A0A815M190-F1
#
_cell.length_a   1.000
_cell.length_b   1.000
_cell.length_c   1.000
_cell.angle_alpha   90.00
_cell.angle_beta   90.00
_cell.angle_gamma   90.00
#
_symmetry.space_group_name_H-M   'P 1'
#
loop_
_entity.id
_entity.type
_entity.pdbx_description
1 polymer ?
#
loop_
_entity_poly.entity_id
_entity_poly.type
_entity_poly.pdbx_seq_one_letter_code
_entity_poly.pdbx_strand_id
1 'polypeptide(L)'
;MQNLIKKGASFPITVMLSESHGTGNIVHWMNYFKEKYKETFGFRNTFPKPPIIHSDRALVFLLAAIEVFNFDETMARYIERCWRIVQGTANKRDLELTIIHACLGHFMKSVKRNATKELSKKTGRNVLYLLIFSTGRRSLIYISKVPFGMWLAALLVNSSTFDEMIIVWENICIVLISTNQNDRFKMLLSLLSQMADKMNKEPDKANDVLKNVTVTSKIQCQSDLDKNAYENDENDLPLGEEDAVLQIESPFNELFTRIYEECKETLKVYDEPQWNNLPNNPLFSAAYLTRLLKLYMPTEPIWSNLLLGNFTSRYGYNSNFATVPCCCHTGRTTGVSESRMRVLKEAI
;
A
#
# COMPACT_ATOMS: atom_id res chain seq x y z
N MET A 1 -30.96 -5.81 -32.18
CA MET A 1 -29.91 -6.50 -31.39
C MET A 1 -30.07 -6.08 -29.94
N GLN A 2 -30.59 -6.97 -29.10
CA GLN A 2 -30.70 -6.75 -27.66
C GLN A 2 -29.31 -6.79 -27.02
N ASN A 3 -29.04 -5.85 -26.11
CA ASN A 3 -27.78 -5.76 -25.35
C ASN A 3 -27.49 -7.09 -24.64
N LEU A 4 -26.55 -7.86 -25.18
CA LEU A 4 -26.18 -9.21 -24.72
C LEU A 4 -25.37 -9.22 -23.41
N ILE A 5 -25.07 -8.06 -22.82
CA ILE A 5 -24.38 -7.99 -21.53
C ILE A 5 -25.42 -7.79 -20.43
N LYS A 6 -25.79 -8.87 -19.74
CA LYS A 6 -26.44 -8.76 -18.43
C LYS A 6 -25.51 -7.95 -17.52
N LYS A 7 -26.01 -6.79 -17.08
CA LYS A 7 -25.32 -5.85 -16.18
C LYS A 7 -24.79 -6.61 -14.95
N GLY A 8 -23.46 -6.56 -14.75
CA GLY A 8 -22.78 -7.17 -13.59
C GLY A 8 -21.91 -8.40 -13.88
N ALA A 9 -21.79 -8.86 -15.12
CA ALA A 9 -20.91 -10.00 -15.42
C ALA A 9 -19.43 -9.58 -15.44
N SER A 10 -18.65 -10.09 -14.49
CA SER A 10 -17.18 -10.18 -14.59
C SER A 10 -16.78 -10.94 -15.87
N PHE A 11 -15.76 -10.44 -16.55
CA PHE A 11 -15.35 -10.86 -17.88
C PHE A 11 -14.66 -12.25 -17.90
N PRO A 12 -14.85 -13.08 -18.95
CA PRO A 12 -14.06 -14.28 -19.16
C PRO A 12 -12.58 -13.94 -19.41
N ILE A 13 -11.71 -14.58 -18.65
CA ILE A 13 -10.25 -14.40 -18.63
C ILE A 13 -9.67 -14.40 -20.06
N THR A 14 -9.08 -13.27 -20.49
CA THR A 14 -8.22 -13.23 -21.68
C THR A 14 -6.80 -13.55 -21.24
N VAL A 15 -6.18 -14.53 -21.89
CA VAL A 15 -4.77 -14.89 -21.69
C VAL A 15 -3.96 -14.30 -22.83
N MET A 16 -2.94 -13.50 -22.51
CA MET A 16 -1.89 -13.15 -23.46
C MET A 16 -0.78 -14.19 -23.35
N LEU A 17 -0.60 -14.99 -24.39
CA LEU A 17 0.60 -15.81 -24.56
C LEU A 17 1.54 -15.02 -25.48
N SER A 18 2.70 -14.61 -24.95
CA SER A 18 3.72 -13.89 -25.71
C SER A 18 5.09 -14.45 -25.37
N GLU A 19 5.96 -14.51 -26.36
CA GLU A 19 7.38 -14.86 -26.19
C GLU A 19 8.23 -13.63 -25.83
N SER A 20 7.63 -12.43 -25.80
CA SER A 20 8.28 -11.18 -25.44
C SER A 20 7.41 -10.32 -24.51
N HIS A 21 7.99 -9.91 -23.38
CA HIS A 21 7.30 -9.20 -22.30
C HIS A 21 7.76 -7.74 -22.10
N GLY A 22 8.27 -7.11 -23.16
CA GLY A 22 8.59 -5.67 -23.13
C GLY A 22 7.32 -4.81 -23.05
N THR A 23 7.43 -3.63 -22.42
CA THR A 23 6.31 -2.69 -22.25
C THR A 23 5.59 -2.41 -23.57
N GLY A 24 6.32 -2.14 -24.67
CA GLY A 24 5.72 -1.89 -25.99
C GLY A 24 4.88 -3.04 -26.54
N ASN A 25 5.27 -4.29 -26.28
CA ASN A 25 4.48 -5.47 -26.71
C ASN A 25 3.20 -5.59 -25.91
N ILE A 26 3.25 -5.31 -24.61
CA ILE A 26 2.07 -5.30 -23.74
C ILE A 26 1.13 -4.15 -24.14
N VAL A 27 1.66 -2.96 -24.44
CA VAL A 27 0.90 -1.81 -24.96
C VAL A 27 0.19 -2.17 -26.26
N HIS A 28 0.91 -2.76 -27.21
CA HIS A 28 0.33 -3.22 -28.47
C HIS A 28 -0.81 -4.21 -28.24
N TRP A 29 -0.60 -5.21 -27.39
CA TRP A 29 -1.64 -6.18 -27.03
C TRP A 29 -2.85 -5.53 -26.36
N MET A 30 -2.66 -4.62 -25.40
CA MET A 30 -3.77 -3.94 -24.72
C MET A 30 -4.60 -3.08 -25.67
N ASN A 31 -3.95 -2.41 -26.63
CA ASN A 31 -4.65 -1.66 -27.68
C ASN A 31 -5.42 -2.60 -28.62
N TYR A 32 -4.82 -3.71 -29.04
CA TYR A 32 -5.52 -4.73 -29.81
C TYR A 32 -6.74 -5.30 -29.06
N PHE A 33 -6.58 -5.57 -27.77
CA PHE A 33 -7.68 -6.00 -26.90
C PHE A 33 -8.81 -4.95 -26.86
N LYS A 34 -8.49 -3.66 -26.70
CA LYS A 34 -9.49 -2.58 -26.72
C LYS A 34 -10.28 -2.55 -28.02
N GLU A 35 -9.61 -2.68 -29.17
CA GLU A 35 -10.28 -2.72 -30.47
C GLU A 35 -11.21 -3.92 -30.60
N LYS A 36 -10.72 -5.13 -30.30
CA LYS A 36 -11.54 -6.36 -30.34
C LYS A 36 -12.70 -6.34 -29.36
N TYR A 37 -12.50 -5.73 -28.20
CA TYR A 37 -13.58 -5.52 -27.23
C TYR A 37 -14.67 -4.59 -27.79
N LYS A 38 -14.28 -3.46 -28.41
CA LYS A 38 -15.26 -2.56 -29.03
C LYS A 38 -16.06 -3.27 -30.13
N GLU A 39 -15.38 -3.99 -31.02
CA GLU A 39 -15.99 -4.77 -32.09
C GLU A 39 -17.00 -5.79 -31.53
N THR A 40 -16.57 -6.60 -30.56
CA THR A 40 -17.36 -7.71 -30.00
C THR A 40 -18.65 -7.24 -29.32
N PHE A 41 -18.59 -6.10 -28.62
CA PHE A 41 -19.70 -5.59 -27.82
C PHE A 41 -20.44 -4.42 -28.46
N GLY A 42 -20.11 -4.07 -29.71
CA GLY A 42 -20.81 -3.03 -30.47
C GLY A 42 -20.58 -1.60 -29.94
N PHE A 43 -19.46 -1.35 -29.25
CA PHE A 43 -19.08 0.01 -28.86
C PHE A 43 -18.59 0.77 -30.10
N ARG A 44 -19.34 1.80 -30.51
CA ARG A 44 -19.09 2.49 -31.79
C ARG A 44 -17.75 3.21 -31.85
N ASN A 45 -17.46 4.10 -30.88
CA ASN A 45 -16.32 5.02 -30.99
C ASN A 45 -15.37 5.00 -29.78
N THR A 46 -15.83 4.53 -28.61
CA THR A 46 -15.07 4.65 -27.37
C THR A 46 -15.08 3.34 -26.60
N PHE A 47 -13.88 2.85 -26.27
CA PHE A 47 -13.72 1.76 -25.33
C PHE A 47 -14.18 2.22 -23.94
N PRO A 48 -15.03 1.45 -23.23
CA PRO A 48 -15.46 1.82 -21.88
C PRO A 48 -14.25 1.72 -20.94
N LYS A 49 -13.76 2.88 -20.50
CA LYS A 49 -12.59 2.98 -19.65
C LYS A 49 -12.85 2.29 -18.30
N PRO A 50 -12.02 1.32 -17.87
CA PRO A 50 -12.17 0.69 -16.57
C PRO A 50 -11.84 1.70 -15.47
N PRO A 51 -12.60 1.74 -14.36
CA PRO A 51 -12.24 2.57 -13.21
C PRO A 51 -10.93 2.11 -12.56
N ILE A 52 -10.69 0.79 -12.54
CA ILE A 52 -9.55 0.16 -11.87
C ILE A 52 -9.01 -0.96 -12.74
N ILE A 53 -7.70 -1.13 -12.74
CA ILE A 53 -7.01 -2.31 -13.28
C ILE A 53 -6.14 -2.91 -12.17
N HIS A 54 -6.34 -4.19 -11.89
CA HIS A 54 -5.48 -4.96 -11.00
C HIS A 54 -4.41 -5.70 -11.80
N SER A 55 -3.16 -5.60 -11.37
CA SER A 55 -2.00 -6.29 -11.95
C SER A 55 -1.30 -7.14 -10.88
N ASP A 56 -0.60 -8.20 -11.29
CA ASP A 56 0.28 -9.02 -10.46
C ASP A 56 1.56 -8.30 -9.96
N ARG A 57 1.61 -6.97 -10.08
CA ARG A 57 2.73 -6.07 -9.74
C ARG A 57 3.91 -6.13 -10.71
N ALA A 58 3.78 -6.84 -11.83
CA ALA A 58 4.80 -6.79 -12.88
C ALA A 58 4.91 -5.35 -13.41
N LEU A 59 6.09 -4.73 -13.24
CA LEU A 59 6.31 -3.32 -13.59
C LEU A 59 5.96 -3.02 -15.05
N VAL A 60 6.32 -3.91 -15.97
CA VAL A 60 6.00 -3.78 -17.40
C VAL A 60 4.49 -3.71 -17.67
N PHE A 61 3.68 -4.43 -16.88
CA PHE A 61 2.22 -4.37 -16.97
C PHE A 61 1.66 -3.09 -16.35
N LEU A 62 2.20 -2.66 -15.21
CA LEU A 62 1.80 -1.39 -14.58
C LEU A 62 2.06 -0.22 -15.54
N LEU A 63 3.26 -0.16 -16.13
CA LEU A 63 3.64 0.88 -17.08
C LEU A 63 2.75 0.86 -18.33
N ALA A 64 2.56 -0.30 -18.95
CA ALA A 64 1.70 -0.43 -20.12
C ALA A 64 0.24 -0.04 -19.82
N ALA A 65 -0.27 -0.40 -18.65
CA ALA A 65 -1.63 -0.05 -18.26
C ALA A 65 -1.78 1.47 -18.00
N ILE A 66 -0.80 2.11 -17.37
CA ILE A 66 -0.78 3.57 -17.21
C ILE A 66 -0.80 4.24 -18.60
N GLU A 67 0.08 3.82 -19.51
CA GLU A 67 0.19 4.38 -20.86
C GLU A 67 -1.15 4.27 -21.63
N VAL A 68 -1.69 3.05 -21.71
CA VAL A 68 -2.86 2.73 -22.55
C VAL A 68 -4.16 3.33 -22.01
N PHE A 69 -4.31 3.45 -20.69
CA PHE A 69 -5.55 3.90 -20.06
C PHE A 69 -5.51 5.33 -19.55
N ASN A 70 -4.33 5.92 -19.35
CA ASN A 70 -4.17 7.28 -18.80
C ASN A 70 -3.49 8.29 -19.73
N PHE A 71 -3.56 8.06 -21.06
CA PHE A 71 -3.09 8.99 -22.09
C PHE A 71 -1.58 9.25 -22.00
N ASP A 72 -0.78 8.18 -22.01
CA ASP A 72 0.69 8.25 -22.01
C ASP A 72 1.25 8.96 -20.75
N GLU A 73 0.55 8.80 -19.62
CA GLU A 73 1.04 9.20 -18.30
C GLU A 73 2.29 8.37 -17.96
N THR A 74 3.34 9.01 -17.44
CA THR A 74 4.51 8.29 -16.92
C THR A 74 4.22 7.78 -15.51
N MET A 75 5.00 6.81 -15.01
CA MET A 75 4.86 6.35 -13.61
C MET A 75 4.97 7.52 -12.61
N ALA A 76 5.92 8.43 -12.80
CA ALA A 76 6.09 9.60 -11.93
C ALA A 76 4.84 10.50 -11.93
N ARG A 77 4.30 10.82 -13.12
CA ARG A 77 3.07 11.62 -13.25
C ARG A 77 1.85 10.91 -12.65
N TYR A 78 1.78 9.58 -12.79
CA TYR A 78 0.76 8.75 -12.15
C TYR A 78 0.84 8.86 -10.63
N ILE A 79 2.02 8.71 -10.03
CA ILE A 79 2.21 8.84 -8.58
C ILE A 79 1.88 10.26 -8.10
N GLU A 80 2.27 11.30 -8.83
CA GLU A 80 1.94 12.69 -8.51
C GLU A 80 0.43 12.95 -8.57
N ARG A 81 -0.27 12.35 -9.53
CA ARG A 81 -1.73 12.40 -9.58
C ARG A 81 -2.36 11.69 -8.38
N CYS A 82 -1.86 10.51 -8.03
CA CYS A 82 -2.31 9.79 -6.85
C CYS A 82 -2.16 10.65 -5.58
N TRP A 83 -1.04 11.37 -5.48
CA TRP A 83 -0.79 12.33 -4.41
C TRP A 83 -1.86 13.43 -4.34
N ARG A 84 -2.17 14.09 -5.46
CA ARG A 84 -3.26 15.09 -5.51
C ARG A 84 -4.61 14.51 -5.11
N ILE A 85 -4.89 13.27 -5.50
CA ILE A 85 -6.14 12.57 -5.13
C ILE A 85 -6.22 12.33 -3.62
N VAL A 86 -5.16 11.84 -2.99
CA VAL A 86 -5.17 11.54 -1.54
C VAL A 86 -5.17 12.82 -0.69
N GLN A 87 -4.59 13.90 -1.20
CA GLN A 87 -4.60 15.23 -0.57
C GLN A 87 -5.92 15.99 -0.76
N GLY A 88 -6.83 15.50 -1.61
CA GLY A 88 -8.07 16.20 -1.93
C GLY A 88 -7.89 17.45 -2.81
N THR A 89 -6.73 17.59 -3.47
CA THR A 89 -6.43 18.68 -4.39
C THR A 89 -6.57 18.29 -5.86
N ALA A 90 -7.03 17.06 -6.13
CA ALA A 90 -7.27 16.55 -7.47
C ALA A 90 -8.35 17.33 -8.23
N ASN A 91 -8.12 17.56 -9.51
CA ASN A 91 -9.11 18.15 -10.41
C ASN A 91 -10.03 17.07 -11.01
N LYS A 92 -11.05 17.47 -11.76
CA LYS A 92 -12.00 16.55 -12.40
C LYS A 92 -11.31 15.53 -13.32
N ARG A 93 -10.31 15.96 -14.09
CA ARG A 93 -9.56 15.09 -14.99
C ARG A 93 -8.78 14.02 -14.23
N ASP A 94 -8.18 14.36 -13.08
CA ASP A 94 -7.44 13.42 -12.25
C ASP A 94 -8.32 12.23 -11.79
N LEU A 95 -9.62 12.51 -11.56
CA LEU A 95 -10.62 11.54 -11.09
C LEU A 95 -11.27 10.73 -12.23
N GLU A 96 -11.19 11.20 -13.47
CA GLU A 96 -11.66 10.49 -14.67
C GLU A 96 -10.64 9.44 -15.18
N LEU A 97 -9.42 9.45 -14.63
CA LEU A 97 -8.36 8.52 -15.01
C LEU A 97 -8.44 7.16 -14.29
N THR A 98 -7.97 6.10 -14.95
CA THR A 98 -7.99 4.75 -14.41
C THR A 98 -6.99 4.64 -13.27
N ILE A 99 -7.41 4.00 -12.18
CA ILE A 99 -6.52 3.62 -11.07
C ILE A 99 -5.85 2.30 -11.41
N ILE A 100 -4.52 2.29 -11.43
CA ILE A 100 -3.71 1.10 -11.63
C ILE A 100 -3.25 0.60 -10.26
N HIS A 101 -3.64 -0.64 -9.94
CA HIS A 101 -3.47 -1.21 -8.60
C HIS A 101 -2.77 -2.57 -8.67
N ALA A 102 -1.89 -2.84 -7.71
CA ALA A 102 -1.22 -4.11 -7.56
C ALA A 102 -2.05 -5.06 -6.69
N CYS A 103 -2.21 -6.28 -7.17
CA CYS A 103 -2.83 -7.37 -6.43
C CYS A 103 -2.18 -7.52 -5.05
N LEU A 104 -3.00 -7.38 -4.00
CA LEU A 104 -2.55 -7.44 -2.61
C LEU A 104 -1.86 -8.76 -2.29
N GLY A 105 -2.31 -9.88 -2.87
CA GLY A 105 -1.68 -11.18 -2.68
C GLY A 105 -0.24 -11.23 -3.19
N HIS A 106 0.03 -10.62 -4.34
CA HIS A 106 1.38 -10.52 -4.92
C HIS A 106 2.25 -9.54 -4.11
N PHE A 107 1.69 -8.40 -3.71
CA PHE A 107 2.36 -7.45 -2.82
C PHE A 107 2.78 -8.13 -1.51
N MET A 108 1.86 -8.80 -0.81
CA MET A 108 2.15 -9.47 0.46
C MET A 108 3.12 -10.63 0.33
N LYS A 109 3.12 -11.34 -0.81
CA LYS A 109 4.14 -12.34 -1.10
C LYS A 109 5.53 -11.71 -1.20
N SER A 110 5.65 -10.54 -1.83
CA SER A 110 6.89 -9.76 -1.89
C SER A 110 7.33 -9.29 -0.50
N VAL A 111 6.41 -8.69 0.27
CA VAL A 111 6.67 -8.25 1.65
C VAL A 111 7.15 -9.43 2.51
N LYS A 112 6.49 -10.60 2.43
CA LYS A 112 6.88 -11.80 3.19
C LYS A 112 8.30 -12.25 2.89
N ARG A 113 8.71 -12.21 1.62
CA ARG A 113 10.09 -12.53 1.22
C ARG A 113 11.08 -11.56 1.88
N ASN A 114 10.78 -10.27 1.87
CA ASN A 114 11.64 -9.25 2.50
C ASN A 114 11.62 -9.31 4.03
N ALA A 115 10.47 -9.55 4.65
CA ALA A 115 10.36 -9.80 6.08
C ALA A 115 11.18 -11.02 6.48
N THR A 116 11.14 -12.10 5.70
CA THR A 116 11.97 -13.28 5.94
C THR A 116 13.45 -12.93 5.80
N LYS A 117 13.86 -12.21 4.74
CA LYS A 117 15.25 -11.77 4.57
C LYS A 117 15.76 -10.91 5.73
N GLU A 118 15.01 -9.94 6.21
CA GLU A 118 15.52 -8.99 7.21
C GLU A 118 15.28 -9.44 8.66
N LEU A 119 14.19 -10.16 8.93
CA LEU A 119 13.78 -10.51 10.28
C LEU A 119 14.24 -11.91 10.73
N SER A 120 14.60 -12.80 9.79
CA SER A 120 15.15 -14.14 10.14
C SER A 120 16.66 -14.17 10.30
N LYS A 121 17.39 -13.15 9.81
CA LYS A 121 18.87 -13.11 9.81
C LYS A 121 19.50 -12.96 11.21
N LYS A 122 18.73 -12.67 12.26
CA LYS A 122 19.27 -12.47 13.61
C LYS A 122 18.57 -13.39 14.61
N THR A 123 19.38 -14.30 15.19
CA THR A 123 19.16 -15.24 16.32
C THR A 123 18.69 -16.66 16.01
N GLY A 124 19.46 -17.64 16.51
CA GLY A 124 19.22 -19.09 16.42
C GLY A 124 17.99 -19.60 17.18
N ARG A 125 17.07 -18.71 17.59
CA ARG A 125 15.73 -19.03 18.06
C ARG A 125 14.79 -17.92 17.59
N ASN A 126 13.89 -18.24 16.65
CA ASN A 126 12.80 -17.37 16.17
C ASN A 126 11.71 -17.14 17.26
N VAL A 127 12.11 -17.03 18.51
CA VAL A 127 11.23 -17.06 19.68
C VAL A 127 11.44 -15.79 20.47
N LEU A 128 10.36 -15.04 20.60
CA LEU A 128 10.34 -13.74 21.24
C LEU A 128 9.23 -13.74 22.27
N TYR A 129 9.57 -13.38 23.51
CA TYR A 129 8.60 -13.22 24.57
C TYR A 129 8.40 -11.73 24.84
N LEU A 130 7.19 -11.22 24.61
CA LEU A 130 6.79 -9.89 25.02
C LEU A 130 5.95 -9.98 26.29
N LEU A 131 6.33 -9.18 27.28
CA LEU A 131 5.52 -8.96 28.49
C LEU A 131 4.58 -7.80 28.20
N ILE A 132 3.34 -8.11 27.82
CA ILE A 132 2.30 -7.10 27.70
C ILE A 132 1.52 -7.05 29.01
N PHE A 133 1.45 -5.86 29.60
CA PHE A 133 0.59 -5.57 30.74
C PHE A 133 -0.72 -4.97 30.22
N SER A 134 -1.73 -5.82 30.04
CA SER A 134 -3.10 -5.35 29.85
C SER A 134 -3.94 -5.76 31.06
N THR A 135 -4.60 -4.79 31.70
CA THR A 135 -5.63 -5.01 32.73
C THR A 135 -5.22 -5.94 33.88
N GLY A 136 -4.03 -5.74 34.47
CA GLY A 136 -3.62 -6.42 35.71
C GLY A 136 -3.22 -7.90 35.57
N ARG A 137 -3.22 -8.48 34.36
CA ARG A 137 -2.65 -9.82 34.11
C ARG A 137 -1.33 -9.72 33.33
N ARG A 138 -0.33 -10.44 33.81
CA ARG A 138 0.92 -10.68 33.05
C ARG A 138 0.64 -11.78 32.03
N SER A 139 0.67 -11.41 30.76
CA SER A 139 0.64 -12.37 29.66
C SER A 139 1.99 -12.38 28.98
N LEU A 140 2.61 -13.56 28.91
CA LEU A 140 3.82 -13.79 28.12
C LEU A 140 3.36 -14.15 26.72
N ILE A 141 3.60 -13.28 25.74
CA ILE A 141 3.10 -13.51 24.39
C ILE A 141 4.24 -13.85 23.43
N TYR A 142 3.98 -14.88 22.61
CA TYR A 142 4.86 -15.39 21.58
C TYR A 142 4.69 -14.56 20.31
N ILE A 143 5.75 -13.88 19.87
CA ILE A 143 5.73 -13.13 18.62
C ILE A 143 6.79 -13.67 17.66
N SER A 144 6.34 -14.33 16.60
CA SER A 144 7.21 -14.65 15.47
C SER A 144 7.44 -13.38 14.64
N LYS A 145 8.71 -13.04 14.39
CA LYS A 145 9.07 -11.75 13.76
C LYS A 145 8.53 -11.61 12.34
N VAL A 146 8.49 -12.69 11.55
CA VAL A 146 7.98 -12.63 10.16
C VAL A 146 6.46 -12.37 10.14
N PRO A 147 5.61 -13.13 10.86
CA PRO A 147 4.21 -12.79 11.05
C PRO A 147 3.99 -11.36 11.56
N PHE A 148 4.82 -10.87 12.49
CA PHE A 148 4.74 -9.49 12.94
C PHE A 148 5.05 -8.48 11.82
N GLY A 149 6.11 -8.68 11.05
CA GLY A 149 6.42 -7.84 9.89
C GLY A 149 5.31 -7.83 8.83
N MET A 150 4.66 -8.98 8.63
CA MET A 150 3.48 -9.11 7.77
C MET A 150 2.25 -8.40 8.34
N TRP A 151 2.07 -8.46 9.66
CA TRP A 151 0.98 -7.78 10.35
C TRP A 151 1.09 -6.25 10.21
N LEU A 152 2.29 -5.68 10.37
CA LEU A 152 2.54 -4.25 10.13
C LEU A 152 2.20 -3.84 8.68
N ALA A 153 2.62 -4.64 7.70
CA ALA A 153 2.31 -4.38 6.30
C ALA A 153 0.81 -4.50 5.99
N ALA A 154 0.10 -5.43 6.64
CA ALA A 154 -1.34 -5.55 6.51
C ALA A 154 -2.07 -4.30 7.04
N LEU A 155 -1.58 -3.66 8.09
CA LEU A 155 -2.14 -2.39 8.58
C LEU A 155 -1.98 -1.27 7.55
N LEU A 156 -0.80 -1.15 6.94
CA LEU A 156 -0.56 -0.18 5.86
C LEU A 156 -1.50 -0.45 4.69
N VAL A 157 -1.54 -1.68 4.18
CA VAL A 157 -2.41 -2.03 3.04
C VAL A 157 -3.87 -1.68 3.31
N ASN A 158 -4.36 -1.96 4.53
CA ASN A 158 -5.76 -1.73 4.89
C ASN A 158 -6.09 -0.26 5.19
N SER A 159 -5.10 0.63 5.30
CA SER A 159 -5.36 2.04 5.56
C SER A 159 -6.15 2.64 4.41
N SER A 160 -7.30 3.23 4.75
CA SER A 160 -8.33 3.66 3.81
C SER A 160 -8.38 5.17 3.63
N THR A 161 -7.75 5.90 4.55
CA THR A 161 -7.54 7.35 4.47
C THR A 161 -6.06 7.66 4.57
N PHE A 162 -5.68 8.82 4.06
CA PHE A 162 -4.29 9.26 4.08
C PHE A 162 -3.79 9.52 5.51
N ASP A 163 -4.63 10.10 6.36
CA ASP A 163 -4.33 10.31 7.78
C ASP A 163 -4.12 8.99 8.54
N GLU A 164 -4.97 7.99 8.27
CA GLU A 164 -4.83 6.65 8.84
C GLU A 164 -3.48 6.05 8.47
N MET A 165 -3.08 6.15 7.19
CA MET A 165 -1.79 5.66 6.72
C MET A 165 -0.61 6.36 7.42
N ILE A 166 -0.65 7.68 7.55
CA ILE A 166 0.40 8.46 8.23
C ILE A 166 0.56 7.98 9.67
N ILE A 167 -0.55 7.84 10.40
CA ILE A 167 -0.54 7.41 11.80
C ILE A 167 -0.01 5.98 11.94
N VAL A 168 -0.47 5.07 11.05
CA VAL A 168 0.03 3.68 11.05
C VAL A 168 1.53 3.65 10.77
N TRP A 169 2.02 4.43 9.80
CA TRP A 169 3.45 4.50 9.48
C TRP A 169 4.30 5.07 10.61
N GLU A 170 3.87 6.17 11.24
CA GLU A 170 4.56 6.77 12.40
C GLU A 170 4.70 5.75 13.54
N ASN A 171 3.61 5.05 13.86
CA ASN A 171 3.58 4.03 14.89
C ASN A 171 4.50 2.84 14.56
N ILE A 172 4.49 2.39 13.30
CA ILE A 172 5.40 1.35 12.80
C ILE A 172 6.86 1.80 12.96
N CYS A 173 7.18 3.05 12.60
CA CYS A 173 8.53 3.59 12.71
C CYS A 173 9.04 3.49 14.15
N ILE A 174 8.28 4.03 15.10
CA ILE A 174 8.68 4.05 16.51
C ILE A 174 8.81 2.62 17.07
N VAL A 175 7.88 1.72 16.74
CA VAL A 175 7.92 0.33 17.21
C VAL A 175 9.14 -0.43 16.68
N LEU A 176 9.54 -0.18 15.43
CA LEU A 176 10.67 -0.88 14.81
C LEU A 176 12.03 -0.26 15.10
N ILE A 177 12.12 1.02 15.50
CA ILE A 177 13.41 1.68 15.77
C ILE A 177 13.66 2.00 17.24
N SER A 178 12.67 1.85 18.12
CA SER A 178 12.92 1.92 19.57
C SER A 178 13.84 0.77 19.99
N THR A 179 14.96 1.09 20.64
CA THR A 179 15.91 0.10 21.17
C THR A 179 15.37 -0.62 22.40
N ASN A 180 14.50 0.05 23.18
CA ASN A 180 13.98 -0.38 24.47
C ASN A 180 12.44 -0.35 24.53
N GLN A 181 11.85 -1.13 25.45
CA GLN A 181 10.41 -1.17 25.71
C GLN A 181 9.95 -0.02 26.63
N ASN A 182 10.13 1.21 26.17
CA ASN A 182 9.64 2.40 26.87
C ASN A 182 8.09 2.50 26.81
N ASP A 183 7.52 3.43 27.58
CA ASP A 183 6.06 3.57 27.66
C ASP A 183 5.44 3.99 26.31
N ARG A 184 6.18 4.79 25.53
CA ARG A 184 5.77 5.17 24.17
C ARG A 184 5.68 3.96 23.25
N PHE A 185 6.69 3.09 23.25
CA PHE A 185 6.69 1.83 22.50
C PHE A 185 5.46 0.96 22.86
N LYS A 186 5.19 0.77 24.15
CA LYS A 186 4.05 -0.05 24.62
C LYS A 186 2.71 0.56 24.21
N MET A 187 2.57 1.87 24.37
CA MET A 187 1.38 2.62 23.97
C MET A 187 1.12 2.46 22.47
N LEU A 188 2.14 2.66 21.63
CA LEU A 188 1.97 2.60 20.18
C LEU A 188 1.76 1.18 19.66
N LEU A 189 2.38 0.17 20.27
CA LEU A 189 2.09 -1.23 19.96
C LEU A 189 0.63 -1.58 20.32
N SER A 190 0.13 -1.09 21.46
CA SER A 190 -1.28 -1.23 21.84
C SER A 190 -2.21 -0.53 20.84
N LEU A 191 -1.85 0.68 20.39
CA LEU A 191 -2.63 1.43 19.40
C LEU A 191 -2.72 0.70 18.06
N LEU A 192 -1.60 0.18 17.54
CA LEU A 192 -1.59 -0.62 16.31
C LEU A 192 -2.44 -1.91 16.47
N SER A 193 -2.42 -2.54 17.64
CA SER A 193 -3.27 -3.70 17.96
C SER A 193 -4.77 -3.33 17.95
N GLN A 194 -5.14 -2.19 18.52
CA GLN A 194 -6.51 -1.69 18.49
C GLN A 194 -6.98 -1.36 17.06
N MET A 195 -6.09 -0.78 16.24
CA MET A 195 -6.36 -0.53 14.81
C MET A 195 -6.61 -1.84 14.05
N ALA A 196 -5.76 -2.86 14.26
CA ALA A 196 -5.95 -4.19 13.69
C ALA A 196 -7.30 -4.81 14.08
N ASP A 197 -7.68 -4.67 15.36
CA ASP A 197 -8.95 -5.17 15.86
C ASP A 197 -10.14 -4.50 15.20
N LYS A 198 -10.08 -3.17 15.00
CA LYS A 198 -11.14 -2.44 14.32
C LYS A 198 -11.26 -2.85 12.85
N MET A 199 -10.13 -2.92 12.13
CA MET A 199 -10.10 -3.36 10.73
C MET A 199 -10.74 -4.74 10.56
N ASN A 200 -10.58 -5.63 11.55
CA ASN A 200 -11.20 -6.96 11.54
C ASN A 200 -12.68 -6.98 11.94
N LYS A 201 -13.14 -6.06 12.81
CA LYS A 201 -14.53 -5.99 13.31
C LYS A 201 -15.50 -5.33 12.33
N GLU A 202 -15.02 -4.39 11.53
CA GLU A 202 -15.85 -3.58 10.62
C GLU A 202 -15.29 -3.60 9.19
N PRO A 203 -15.32 -4.76 8.50
CA PRO A 203 -14.83 -4.83 7.12
C PRO A 203 -15.60 -3.92 6.15
N ASP A 204 -16.84 -3.54 6.48
CA ASP A 204 -17.76 -2.81 5.58
C ASP A 204 -18.23 -1.43 6.08
N LYS A 205 -17.81 -0.96 7.28
CA LYS A 205 -18.18 0.37 7.81
C LYS A 205 -16.94 1.20 8.11
N ALA A 206 -16.66 2.17 7.24
CA ALA A 206 -15.61 3.16 7.48
C ALA A 206 -16.18 4.37 8.25
N ASN A 207 -15.28 5.01 9.02
CA ASN A 207 -15.41 6.28 9.75
C ASN A 207 -15.93 6.19 11.18
N ASP A 208 -15.01 6.13 12.16
CA ASP A 208 -15.23 6.84 13.45
C ASP A 208 -14.05 6.96 14.45
N VAL A 209 -12.76 6.79 14.07
CA VAL A 209 -11.69 6.72 15.11
C VAL A 209 -10.75 7.92 15.26
N LEU A 210 -10.84 8.98 14.46
CA LEU A 210 -9.88 10.10 14.59
C LEU A 210 -10.38 11.35 15.33
N LYS A 211 -11.40 11.24 16.19
CA LYS A 211 -11.85 12.41 16.98
C LYS A 211 -11.02 12.71 18.23
N ASN A 212 -10.13 11.83 18.67
CA ASN A 212 -9.40 11.99 19.94
C ASN A 212 -7.87 11.96 19.85
N VAL A 213 -7.29 12.00 18.65
CA VAL A 213 -5.83 12.14 18.48
C VAL A 213 -5.55 13.51 17.89
N THR A 214 -5.11 14.44 18.73
CA THR A 214 -4.66 15.77 18.30
C THR A 214 -3.33 15.62 17.55
N VAL A 215 -3.41 15.53 16.23
CA VAL A 215 -2.26 15.63 15.35
C VAL A 215 -1.68 17.04 15.48
N THR A 216 -0.43 17.16 15.92
CA THR A 216 0.28 18.45 16.10
C THR A 216 1.19 18.80 14.93
N SER A 217 1.10 18.10 13.80
CA SER A 217 1.86 18.48 12.61
C SER A 217 1.15 19.63 11.86
N LYS A 218 1.60 20.86 12.11
CA LYS A 218 1.37 21.97 11.18
C LYS A 218 2.15 21.68 9.90
N ILE A 219 1.48 21.08 8.91
CA ILE A 219 2.04 20.90 7.57
C ILE A 219 1.98 22.26 6.87
N GLN A 220 3.11 22.95 6.83
CA GLN A 220 3.31 24.10 5.96
C GLN A 220 4.38 23.71 4.95
N CYS A 221 3.94 23.36 3.73
CA CYS A 221 4.84 23.07 2.62
C CYS A 221 5.46 24.38 2.15
N GLN A 222 6.76 24.52 2.34
CA GLN A 222 7.56 25.58 1.74
C GLN A 222 8.47 24.90 0.73
N SER A 223 8.19 25.14 -0.56
CA SER A 223 9.00 24.69 -1.67
C SER A 223 10.07 25.74 -1.93
N ASP A 224 11.33 25.45 -1.62
CA ASP A 224 12.49 26.16 -2.18
C ASP A 224 13.76 25.30 -2.06
N LEU A 225 14.32 24.97 -3.23
CA LEU A 225 15.75 24.78 -3.58
C LEU A 225 16.52 23.61 -2.88
N ASP A 226 17.49 22.89 -3.46
CA ASP A 226 18.40 23.13 -4.57
C ASP A 226 18.84 21.80 -5.21
N LYS A 227 19.07 21.84 -6.53
CA LYS A 227 19.67 20.75 -7.30
C LYS A 227 21.18 20.72 -7.05
N ASN A 228 21.71 19.58 -6.64
CA ASN A 228 23.11 19.25 -6.90
C ASN A 228 23.21 17.84 -7.50
N ALA A 229 23.78 17.82 -8.70
CA ALA A 229 24.06 16.66 -9.51
C ALA A 229 25.13 15.78 -8.84
N TYR A 230 24.89 14.48 -8.82
CA TYR A 230 25.96 13.49 -8.79
C TYR A 230 25.87 12.69 -10.08
N GLU A 231 26.76 13.03 -11.00
CA GLU A 231 27.20 12.12 -12.06
C GLU A 231 27.87 10.90 -11.41
N ASN A 232 27.44 9.72 -11.80
CA ASN A 232 28.31 8.55 -11.89
C ASN A 232 27.73 7.64 -12.98
N ASP A 233 28.44 7.66 -14.09
CA ASP A 233 28.39 6.75 -15.21
C ASP A 233 29.04 5.43 -14.77
N GLU A 234 28.28 4.33 -14.72
CA GLU A 234 28.79 2.97 -14.94
C GLU A 234 27.66 1.91 -14.94
N ASN A 235 27.51 1.28 -16.11
CA ASN A 235 26.94 -0.06 -16.37
C ASN A 235 25.42 -0.21 -16.54
N ASP A 236 25.01 -0.15 -17.82
CA ASP A 236 23.76 -0.64 -18.42
C ASP A 236 23.55 -2.16 -18.19
N LEU A 237 23.27 -2.54 -16.94
CA LEU A 237 22.58 -3.80 -16.64
C LEU A 237 21.08 -3.51 -16.59
N PRO A 238 20.20 -4.39 -17.12
CA PRO A 238 18.76 -4.18 -17.03
C PRO A 238 18.36 -4.08 -15.56
N LEU A 239 18.00 -2.86 -15.15
CA LEU A 239 17.57 -2.51 -13.79
C LEU A 239 16.54 -3.52 -13.28
N GLY A 240 16.77 -4.09 -12.11
CA GLY A 240 15.77 -4.94 -11.46
C GLY A 240 14.51 -4.12 -11.14
N GLU A 241 13.38 -4.79 -10.92
CA GLU A 241 12.15 -4.13 -10.45
C GLU A 241 12.40 -3.28 -9.20
N GLU A 242 13.32 -3.72 -8.32
CA GLU A 242 13.75 -2.97 -7.14
C GLU A 242 14.49 -1.67 -7.50
N ASP A 243 15.39 -1.69 -8.50
CA ASP A 243 16.16 -0.51 -8.90
C ASP A 243 15.32 0.51 -9.67
N ALA A 244 14.37 0.03 -10.48
CA ALA A 244 13.43 0.91 -11.18
C ALA A 244 12.49 1.66 -10.21
N VAL A 245 12.08 1.02 -9.10
CA VAL A 245 11.28 1.69 -8.05
C VAL A 245 12.11 2.73 -7.30
N LEU A 246 13.40 2.48 -7.08
CA LEU A 246 14.30 3.42 -6.39
C LEU A 246 14.55 4.72 -7.17
N GLN A 247 14.30 4.72 -8.49
CA GLN A 247 14.46 5.90 -9.35
C GLN A 247 13.19 6.76 -9.46
N ILE A 248 12.06 6.33 -8.88
CA ILE A 248 10.80 7.07 -8.98
C ILE A 248 10.84 8.26 -8.02
N GLU A 249 10.83 9.47 -8.57
CA GLU A 249 10.50 10.68 -7.81
C GLU A 249 9.07 10.56 -7.28
N SER A 250 8.92 10.56 -5.95
CA SER A 250 7.64 10.30 -5.30
C SER A 250 7.45 11.20 -4.08
N PRO A 251 6.38 12.04 -4.05
CA PRO A 251 6.06 12.84 -2.87
C PRO A 251 5.70 11.97 -1.65
N PHE A 252 5.28 10.72 -1.88
CA PHE A 252 5.09 9.76 -0.81
C PHE A 252 6.44 9.38 -0.17
N ASN A 253 7.47 9.14 -0.97
CA ASN A 253 8.81 8.83 -0.45
C ASN A 253 9.35 9.98 0.42
N GLU A 254 9.21 11.22 -0.03
CA GLU A 254 9.61 12.40 0.75
C GLU A 254 8.87 12.49 2.08
N LEU A 255 7.53 12.36 2.07
CA LEU A 255 6.71 12.39 3.28
C LEU A 255 7.12 11.29 4.27
N PHE A 256 7.18 10.04 3.81
CA PHE A 256 7.42 8.91 4.70
C PHE A 256 8.86 8.87 5.20
N THR A 257 9.81 9.40 4.43
CA THR A 257 11.20 9.63 4.88
C THR A 257 11.24 10.69 5.97
N ARG A 258 10.56 11.82 5.79
CA ARG A 258 10.46 12.87 6.82
C ARG A 258 9.86 12.32 8.12
N ILE A 259 8.74 11.59 8.06
CA ILE A 259 8.12 10.98 9.25
C ILE A 259 9.11 10.03 9.94
N TYR A 260 9.85 9.24 9.17
CA TYR A 260 10.86 8.34 9.70
C TYR A 260 11.99 9.08 10.45
N GLU A 261 12.51 10.17 9.87
CA GLU A 261 13.53 11.00 10.52
C GLU A 261 12.98 11.73 11.77
N GLU A 262 11.76 12.25 11.72
CA GLU A 262 11.08 12.84 12.90
C GLU A 262 10.91 11.81 14.03
N CYS A 263 10.58 10.56 13.70
CA CYS A 263 10.48 9.47 14.68
C CYS A 263 11.83 9.14 15.31
N LYS A 264 12.92 9.16 14.54
CA LYS A 264 14.28 8.96 15.07
C LYS A 264 14.67 10.07 16.03
N GLU A 265 14.47 11.32 15.65
CA GLU A 265 14.80 12.47 16.50
C GLU A 265 14.02 12.42 17.81
N THR A 266 12.74 12.08 17.72
CA THR A 266 11.86 11.89 18.88
C THR A 266 12.36 10.80 19.84
N LEU A 267 13.01 9.76 19.30
CA LEU A 267 13.52 8.65 20.11
C LEU A 267 14.85 8.92 20.78
N LYS A 268 15.63 9.91 20.33
CA LYS A 268 16.89 10.31 20.99
C LYS A 268 16.70 10.67 22.46
N VAL A 269 15.54 11.22 22.83
CA VAL A 269 15.17 11.52 24.23
C VAL A 269 15.15 10.26 25.11
N TYR A 270 14.90 9.10 24.52
CA TYR A 270 14.86 7.81 25.22
C TYR A 270 16.18 7.02 25.16
N ASP A 271 17.19 7.54 24.46
CA ASP A 271 18.55 6.99 24.46
C ASP A 271 19.42 7.57 25.60
N GLU A 272 18.83 8.41 26.47
CA GLU A 272 19.52 8.97 27.64
C GLU A 272 19.81 7.91 28.72
N PRO A 273 20.89 8.07 29.52
CA PRO A 273 21.34 7.05 30.48
C PRO A 273 20.30 6.60 31.50
N GLN A 274 19.36 7.48 31.85
CA GLN A 274 18.26 7.18 32.78
C GLN A 274 17.29 6.10 32.27
N TRP A 275 17.29 5.81 30.97
CA TRP A 275 16.45 4.80 30.32
C TRP A 275 17.18 3.49 30.01
N ASN A 276 18.48 3.38 30.32
CA ASN A 276 19.31 2.19 30.06
C ASN A 276 18.89 0.94 30.85
N ASN A 277 18.04 1.09 31.88
CA ASN A 277 17.53 -0.02 32.67
C ASN A 277 16.26 -0.66 32.08
N LEU A 278 15.75 -0.14 30.96
CA LEU A 278 14.56 -0.69 30.33
C LEU A 278 14.85 -2.01 29.60
N PRO A 279 13.88 -2.94 29.53
CA PRO A 279 14.03 -4.15 28.74
C PRO A 279 14.25 -3.82 27.25
N ASN A 280 15.16 -4.54 26.60
CA ASN A 280 15.37 -4.43 25.15
C ASN A 280 14.05 -4.64 24.38
N ASN A 281 13.81 -3.84 23.34
CA ASN A 281 12.72 -4.04 22.40
C ASN A 281 13.08 -5.21 21.47
N PRO A 282 12.35 -6.32 21.54
CA PRO A 282 12.73 -7.48 20.78
C PRO A 282 12.21 -7.42 19.32
N LEU A 283 11.32 -6.46 19.02
CA LEU A 283 10.78 -6.14 17.69
C LEU A 283 11.66 -5.15 16.91
N PHE A 284 12.73 -4.63 17.53
CA PHE A 284 13.65 -3.70 16.89
C PHE A 284 14.21 -4.27 15.57
N SER A 285 13.99 -3.54 14.48
CA SER A 285 14.52 -3.85 13.15
C SER A 285 14.54 -2.62 12.24
N ALA A 286 15.52 -1.73 12.44
CA ALA A 286 15.75 -0.59 11.56
C ALA A 286 16.01 -1.00 10.10
N ALA A 287 16.64 -2.17 9.88
CA ALA A 287 16.90 -2.70 8.54
C ALA A 287 15.61 -3.06 7.79
N TYR A 288 14.65 -3.73 8.46
CA TYR A 288 13.37 -4.05 7.86
C TYR A 288 12.58 -2.78 7.55
N LEU A 289 12.55 -1.82 8.48
CA LEU A 289 11.87 -0.53 8.25
C LEU A 289 12.48 0.24 7.06
N THR A 290 13.82 0.32 6.98
CA THR A 290 14.51 0.95 5.86
C THR A 290 14.14 0.29 4.54
N ARG A 291 13.97 -1.04 4.53
CA ARG A 291 13.54 -1.78 3.35
C ARG A 291 12.09 -1.50 2.96
N LEU A 292 11.19 -1.38 3.93
CA LEU A 292 9.81 -0.95 3.66
C LEU A 292 9.78 0.47 3.07
N LEU A 293 10.52 1.39 3.70
CA LEU A 293 10.62 2.79 3.27
C LEU A 293 11.12 2.90 1.82
N LYS A 294 12.20 2.20 1.47
CA LYS A 294 12.80 2.30 0.14
C LYS A 294 12.03 1.57 -0.96
N LEU A 295 11.49 0.38 -0.68
CA LEU A 295 10.93 -0.48 -1.72
C LEU A 295 9.43 -0.34 -1.92
N TYR A 296 8.69 0.13 -0.92
CA TYR A 296 7.22 0.10 -0.96
C TYR A 296 6.61 1.49 -0.80
N MET A 297 7.12 2.33 0.10
CA MET A 297 6.51 3.65 0.34
C MET A 297 6.51 4.60 -0.88
N PRO A 298 7.47 4.56 -1.83
CA PRO A 298 7.42 5.44 -3.02
C PRO A 298 6.24 5.13 -3.94
N THR A 299 5.80 3.87 -3.99
CA THR A 299 4.69 3.40 -4.82
C THR A 299 3.48 2.98 -3.98
N GLU A 300 3.38 3.51 -2.76
CA GLU A 300 2.30 3.27 -1.81
C GLU A 300 0.88 3.27 -2.44
N PRO A 301 0.50 4.27 -3.26
CA PRO A 301 -0.84 4.30 -3.86
C PRO A 301 -1.15 3.13 -4.80
N ILE A 302 -0.13 2.43 -5.30
CA ILE A 302 -0.30 1.29 -6.22
C ILE A 302 -0.73 0.04 -5.44
N TRP A 303 -0.28 -0.17 -4.20
CA TRP A 303 -0.51 -1.42 -3.48
C TRP A 303 -1.37 -1.28 -2.23
N SER A 304 -1.72 -0.07 -1.81
CA SER A 304 -2.58 0.17 -0.66
C SER A 304 -4.05 0.39 -1.06
N ASN A 305 -4.90 0.52 -0.05
CA ASN A 305 -6.30 0.87 -0.25
C ASN A 305 -6.58 2.37 -0.34
N LEU A 306 -5.57 3.24 -0.32
CA LEU A 306 -5.79 4.69 -0.31
C LEU A 306 -6.63 5.17 -1.49
N LEU A 307 -6.38 4.60 -2.67
CA LEU A 307 -7.13 4.93 -3.90
C LEU A 307 -8.36 4.05 -4.12
N LEU A 308 -8.46 2.94 -3.38
CA LEU A 308 -9.60 2.01 -3.43
C LEU A 308 -10.71 2.36 -2.43
N GLY A 309 -10.44 3.26 -1.49
CA GLY A 309 -11.42 3.73 -0.50
C GLY A 309 -12.47 4.66 -1.10
N ASN A 310 -13.75 4.34 -0.87
CA ASN A 310 -14.93 5.18 -1.13
C ASN A 310 -15.07 5.70 -2.58
N PHE A 311 -15.22 4.78 -3.54
CA PHE A 311 -15.38 5.13 -4.96
C PHE A 311 -16.55 6.08 -5.24
N THR A 312 -17.65 5.92 -4.49
CA THR A 312 -18.85 6.73 -4.62
C THR A 312 -18.60 8.19 -4.22
N SER A 313 -17.96 8.44 -3.08
CA SER A 313 -17.69 9.82 -2.65
C SER A 313 -16.48 10.44 -3.35
N ARG A 314 -15.45 9.63 -3.66
CA ARG A 314 -14.15 10.14 -4.17
C ARG A 314 -14.14 10.35 -5.67
N TYR A 315 -14.83 9.50 -6.43
CA TYR A 315 -14.85 9.56 -7.90
C TYR A 315 -16.25 9.80 -8.47
N GLY A 316 -17.26 10.05 -7.62
CA GLY A 316 -18.63 10.29 -8.07
C GLY A 316 -19.27 9.10 -8.76
N TYR A 317 -18.76 7.88 -8.56
CA TYR A 317 -19.38 6.66 -9.07
C TYR A 317 -20.69 6.41 -8.32
N ASN A 318 -21.77 7.01 -8.81
CA ASN A 318 -23.12 6.64 -8.43
C ASN A 318 -23.38 5.24 -8.99
N SER A 319 -23.23 4.21 -8.15
CA SER A 319 -23.83 2.92 -8.42
C SER A 319 -25.36 3.05 -8.29
N ASN A 320 -26.01 3.73 -9.24
CA ASN A 320 -27.46 3.60 -9.46
C ASN A 320 -27.83 2.20 -9.96
N PHE A 321 -26.87 1.27 -9.96
CA PHE A 321 -27.05 -0.12 -10.28
C PHE A 321 -27.26 -0.87 -8.96
N ALA A 322 -28.53 -1.15 -8.65
CA ALA A 322 -28.86 -2.16 -7.67
C ALA A 322 -28.05 -3.42 -7.98
N THR A 323 -27.26 -3.88 -7.00
CA THR A 323 -26.62 -5.18 -7.03
C THR A 323 -27.72 -6.24 -7.09
N VAL A 324 -28.17 -6.62 -8.28
CA VAL A 324 -28.95 -7.84 -8.45
C VAL A 324 -27.94 -8.97 -8.25
N PRO A 325 -28.03 -9.75 -7.17
CA PRO A 325 -27.11 -10.86 -6.96
C PRO A 325 -27.33 -11.85 -8.10
N CYS A 326 -26.31 -12.14 -8.92
CA CYS A 326 -26.43 -13.31 -9.80
C CYS A 326 -26.36 -14.54 -8.91
N CYS A 327 -27.45 -15.32 -8.85
CA CYS A 327 -27.52 -16.61 -8.17
C CYS A 327 -26.55 -17.67 -8.75
N CYS A 328 -25.75 -17.30 -9.75
CA CYS A 328 -24.85 -18.17 -10.48
C CYS A 328 -23.39 -18.14 -9.98
N HIS A 329 -23.03 -17.27 -9.03
CA HIS A 329 -21.65 -17.12 -8.56
C HIS A 329 -21.55 -17.23 -7.04
N THR A 330 -21.35 -18.44 -6.53
CA THR A 330 -20.51 -18.66 -5.34
C THR A 330 -19.04 -18.45 -5.75
N GLY A 331 -18.74 -17.25 -6.24
CA GLY A 331 -17.40 -16.84 -6.62
C GLY A 331 -16.60 -16.58 -5.35
N ARG A 332 -15.68 -17.49 -5.03
CA ARG A 332 -14.49 -17.13 -4.25
C ARG A 332 -13.90 -15.89 -4.93
N THR A 333 -13.74 -14.84 -4.13
CA THR A 333 -13.19 -13.52 -4.43
C THR A 333 -14.02 -12.60 -5.34
N THR A 334 -14.98 -11.88 -4.75
CA THR A 334 -15.45 -10.60 -5.31
C THR A 334 -14.34 -9.55 -5.14
N GLY A 335 -14.23 -8.55 -6.02
CA GLY A 335 -13.22 -7.48 -5.91
C GLY A 335 -13.25 -6.68 -4.58
N VAL A 336 -14.34 -6.79 -3.81
CA VAL A 336 -14.46 -6.26 -2.44
C VAL A 336 -13.67 -7.09 -1.42
N SER A 337 -13.48 -8.39 -1.68
CA SER A 337 -12.64 -9.26 -0.83
C SER A 337 -11.15 -9.15 -1.15
N GLU A 338 -10.78 -8.70 -2.35
CA GLU A 338 -9.39 -8.39 -2.71
C GLU A 338 -8.96 -7.01 -2.22
N SER A 339 -9.90 -6.13 -1.85
CA SER A 339 -9.57 -4.80 -1.35
C SER A 339 -9.27 -4.78 0.14
N ARG A 340 -9.47 -5.84 0.92
CA ARG A 340 -9.14 -5.81 2.36
C ARG A 340 -8.55 -7.13 2.82
N MET A 341 -7.44 -7.06 3.55
CA MET A 341 -6.79 -8.24 4.11
C MET A 341 -7.13 -8.39 5.58
N ARG A 342 -7.55 -9.59 6.00
CA ARG A 342 -7.70 -9.88 7.43
C ARG A 342 -6.34 -9.70 8.11
N VAL A 343 -6.32 -8.85 9.12
CA VAL A 343 -5.11 -8.60 9.89
C VAL A 343 -4.96 -9.74 10.88
N LEU A 344 -3.91 -10.56 10.73
CA LEU A 344 -3.70 -11.77 11.53
C LEU A 344 -3.53 -11.40 13.01
N LYS A 345 -4.49 -11.81 13.86
CA LYS A 345 -4.42 -11.54 15.31
C LYS A 345 -3.35 -12.37 16.02
N GLU A 346 -3.09 -13.58 15.54
CA GLU A 346 -2.13 -14.52 16.13
C GLU A 346 -0.65 -14.12 15.92
N ALA A 347 -0.40 -12.98 15.27
CA ALA A 347 0.94 -12.43 15.09
C ALA A 347 1.42 -11.59 16.30
N ILE A 348 0.52 -11.23 17.23
CA ILE A 348 0.80 -10.49 18.47
C ILE A 348 0.24 -11.25 19.64
#